data_AF-A0AA38HI61-F1
#
_entry.id   AF-A0AA38HI61-F1
#
_cell.length_a   1.000
_cell.length_b   1.000
_cell.length_c   1.000
_cell.angle_alpha   90.00
_cell.angle_beta   90.00
_cell.angle_gamma   90.00
#
_symmetry.space_group_name_H-M   'P 1'
#
loop_
_entity.id
_entity.type
_entity.pdbx_description
1 polymer ?
#
loop_
_entity_poly.entity_id
_entity_poly.type
_entity_poly.pdbx_seq_one_letter_code
_entity_poly.pdbx_strand_id
1 'polypeptide(L)'
;HVVGVLSAFDLKFNKLEEEYRHLNQAKEALALAVTADPRLGNAMNELDGLKSTWTELSRVWQALFELRDQPWAAVLPRKTQQTLHALIDSLKTLPNRLRQYASYEHLLATLKGLAASTPLLAGLKSEAFKERHWKLLQKQLHQTQEGVRGSLLPSTGHPTNESILLTMNHVTQGEMGLEQFLRHMQDEWQDCRLELVVYQNKCRLVKGWDNLFTKLKEHLNSLHGMRHSPFYRVWTQLYGAHIDITPILLLVTDICGGRRNMGRKVDCIE
;
A
#
# COMPACT_ATOMS: atom_id res chain seq x y z
N HIS A 1 -3.99 -17.63 -26.60
CA HIS A 1 -3.63 -17.47 -28.04
C HIS A 1 -2.33 -18.20 -28.39
N VAL A 2 -1.19 -17.89 -27.74
CA VAL A 2 0.11 -18.52 -28.05
C VAL A 2 0.14 -20.04 -27.85
N VAL A 3 -0.46 -20.57 -26.76
CA VAL A 3 -0.59 -22.03 -26.56
C VAL A 3 -1.30 -22.73 -27.72
N GLY A 4 -2.36 -22.11 -28.27
CA GLY A 4 -3.13 -22.67 -29.38
C GLY A 4 -2.36 -22.68 -30.71
N VAL A 5 -1.45 -21.71 -30.90
CA VAL A 5 -0.54 -21.69 -32.05
C VAL A 5 0.53 -22.77 -31.89
N LEU A 6 1.09 -22.93 -30.68
CA LEU A 6 2.06 -24.00 -30.38
C LEU A 6 1.46 -25.40 -30.58
N SER A 7 0.21 -25.63 -30.18
CA SER A 7 -0.48 -26.91 -30.44
C SER A 7 -0.77 -27.15 -31.92
N ALA A 8 -1.00 -26.09 -32.70
CA ALA A 8 -1.19 -26.22 -34.15
C ALA A 8 0.13 -26.56 -34.88
N PHE A 9 1.27 -26.03 -34.41
CA PHE A 9 2.59 -26.42 -34.90
C PHE A 9 2.91 -27.86 -34.51
N ASP A 10 2.61 -28.26 -33.29
CA ASP A 10 2.78 -29.64 -32.83
C ASP A 10 2.08 -30.66 -33.73
N LEU A 11 0.83 -30.38 -34.08
CA LEU A 11 0.05 -31.24 -34.97
C LEU A 11 0.65 -31.34 -36.39
N LYS A 12 1.35 -30.30 -36.84
CA LYS A 12 2.07 -30.30 -38.14
C LYS A 12 3.39 -31.07 -38.03
N PHE A 13 4.13 -30.91 -36.92
CA PHE A 13 5.37 -31.66 -36.69
C PHE A 13 5.12 -33.15 -36.54
N ASN A 14 4.05 -33.56 -35.83
CA ASN A 14 3.67 -34.97 -35.71
C ASN A 14 3.30 -35.59 -37.06
N LYS A 15 2.56 -34.86 -37.92
CA LYS A 15 2.29 -35.32 -39.30
C LYS A 15 3.56 -35.47 -40.12
N LEU A 16 4.48 -34.51 -39.99
CA LEU A 16 5.77 -34.55 -40.69
C LEU A 16 6.66 -35.71 -40.20
N GLU A 17 6.59 -36.05 -38.91
CA GLU A 17 7.26 -37.22 -38.32
C GLU A 17 6.67 -38.54 -38.87
N GLU A 18 5.34 -38.63 -38.97
CA GLU A 18 4.68 -39.80 -39.56
C GLU A 18 5.09 -40.00 -41.03
N GLU A 19 5.08 -38.93 -41.83
CA GLU A 19 5.54 -38.94 -43.22
C GLU A 19 7.02 -39.30 -43.33
N TYR A 20 7.87 -38.75 -42.45
CA TYR A 20 9.30 -39.07 -42.41
C TYR A 20 9.57 -40.53 -42.03
N ARG A 21 8.80 -41.08 -41.10
CA ARG A 21 8.85 -42.50 -40.72
C ARG A 21 8.42 -43.40 -41.88
N HIS A 22 7.35 -43.05 -42.59
CA HIS A 22 6.90 -43.80 -43.77
C HIS A 22 7.94 -43.77 -44.89
N LEU A 23 8.59 -42.62 -45.12
CA LEU A 23 9.66 -42.49 -46.10
C LEU A 23 10.89 -43.32 -45.73
N ASN A 24 11.26 -43.39 -44.45
CA ASN A 24 12.36 -44.24 -44.00
C ASN A 24 12.02 -45.73 -44.15
N GLN A 25 10.81 -46.16 -43.81
CA GLN A 25 10.33 -47.53 -44.05
C GLN A 25 10.35 -47.89 -45.54
N ALA A 26 9.94 -46.98 -46.42
CA ALA A 26 10.01 -47.18 -47.86
C ALA A 26 11.45 -47.27 -48.38
N LYS A 27 12.37 -46.45 -47.84
CA LYS A 27 13.81 -46.52 -48.16
C LYS A 27 14.43 -47.85 -47.72
N GLU A 28 14.09 -48.35 -46.54
CA GLU A 28 14.54 -49.66 -46.04
C GLU A 28 14.05 -50.80 -46.93
N ALA A 29 12.77 -50.78 -47.33
CA ALA A 29 12.22 -51.77 -48.26
C ALA A 29 12.89 -51.76 -49.65
N LEU A 30 13.41 -50.60 -50.07
CA LEU A 30 14.16 -50.41 -51.31
C LEU A 30 15.68 -50.60 -51.16
N ALA A 31 16.15 -51.03 -49.97
CA ALA A 31 17.57 -51.18 -49.62
C ALA A 31 18.42 -49.90 -49.83
N LEU A 32 17.79 -48.72 -49.71
CA LEU A 32 18.46 -47.43 -49.77
C LEU A 32 19.00 -47.02 -48.39
N ALA A 33 20.12 -46.30 -48.34
CA ALA A 33 20.69 -45.82 -47.09
C ALA A 33 19.72 -44.85 -46.38
N VAL A 34 19.31 -45.19 -45.16
CA VAL A 34 18.52 -44.31 -44.30
C VAL A 34 19.43 -43.26 -43.68
N THR A 35 19.33 -42.03 -44.14
CA THR A 35 19.97 -40.88 -43.49
C THR A 35 19.01 -40.30 -42.46
N ALA A 36 19.28 -40.54 -41.17
CA ALA A 36 18.57 -39.87 -40.09
C ALA A 36 18.94 -38.38 -40.09
N ASP A 37 17.96 -37.50 -40.36
CA ASP A 37 18.17 -36.05 -40.29
C ASP A 37 17.85 -35.57 -38.87
N PRO A 38 18.85 -35.16 -38.07
CA PRO A 38 18.64 -34.73 -36.69
C PRO A 38 17.85 -33.42 -36.59
N ARG A 39 17.62 -32.71 -37.70
CA ARG A 39 16.90 -31.42 -37.72
C ARG A 39 15.46 -31.54 -37.24
N LEU A 40 14.75 -32.61 -37.61
CA LEU A 40 13.36 -32.80 -37.20
C LEU A 40 13.25 -33.07 -35.69
N GLY A 41 14.10 -33.97 -35.17
CA GLY A 41 14.15 -34.26 -33.73
C GLY A 41 14.58 -33.06 -32.89
N ASN A 42 15.54 -32.27 -33.36
CA ASN A 42 15.95 -31.03 -32.70
C ASN A 42 14.82 -29.99 -32.67
N ALA A 43 14.09 -29.82 -33.77
CA ALA A 43 12.96 -28.90 -33.84
C ALA A 43 11.79 -29.31 -32.92
N MET A 44 11.51 -30.61 -32.80
CA MET A 44 10.51 -31.14 -31.84
C MET A 44 10.94 -30.90 -30.39
N ASN A 45 12.20 -31.21 -30.05
CA ASN A 45 12.73 -30.95 -28.71
C ASN A 45 12.67 -29.46 -28.33
N GLU A 46 12.94 -28.57 -29.28
CA GLU A 46 12.79 -27.12 -29.07
C GLU A 46 11.32 -26.70 -28.90
N LEU A 47 10.40 -27.31 -29.67
CA LEU A 47 8.97 -27.03 -29.57
C LEU A 47 8.37 -27.51 -28.25
N ASP A 48 8.78 -28.69 -27.76
CA ASP A 48 8.35 -29.20 -26.45
C ASP A 48 8.93 -28.38 -25.29
N GLY A 49 10.19 -27.94 -25.42
CA GLY A 49 10.78 -26.95 -24.52
C GLY A 49 9.96 -25.66 -24.51
N LEU A 50 9.57 -25.15 -25.68
CA LEU A 50 8.78 -23.92 -25.79
C LEU A 50 7.36 -24.04 -25.25
N LYS A 51 6.71 -25.21 -25.43
CA LYS A 51 5.41 -25.49 -24.81
C LYS A 51 5.48 -25.53 -23.29
N SER A 52 6.39 -26.33 -22.74
CA SER A 52 6.54 -26.48 -21.29
C SER A 52 6.74 -25.11 -20.63
N THR A 53 7.61 -24.30 -21.22
CA THR A 53 7.94 -22.98 -20.70
C THR A 53 6.82 -21.96 -20.87
N TRP A 54 6.08 -22.00 -21.98
CA TRP A 54 4.90 -21.16 -22.14
C TRP A 54 3.76 -21.57 -21.20
N THR A 55 3.64 -22.86 -20.85
CA THR A 55 2.69 -23.29 -19.82
C THR A 55 3.07 -22.74 -18.45
N GLU A 56 4.35 -22.75 -18.08
CA GLU A 56 4.83 -22.12 -16.84
C GLU A 56 4.59 -20.61 -16.84
N LEU A 57 4.90 -19.91 -17.94
CA LEU A 57 4.64 -18.48 -18.07
C LEU A 57 3.14 -18.16 -17.96
N SER A 58 2.29 -18.99 -18.57
CA SER A 58 0.84 -18.83 -18.50
C SER A 58 0.30 -19.02 -17.07
N ARG A 59 0.90 -19.93 -16.29
CA ARG A 59 0.57 -20.13 -14.88
C ARG A 59 0.90 -18.89 -14.05
N VAL A 60 2.07 -18.28 -14.28
CA VAL A 60 2.43 -17.01 -13.61
C VAL A 60 1.45 -15.90 -13.99
N TRP A 61 1.06 -15.84 -15.27
CA TRP A 61 0.08 -14.85 -15.75
C TRP A 61 -1.31 -15.04 -15.12
N GLN A 62 -1.77 -16.30 -14.99
CA GLN A 62 -3.03 -16.63 -14.33
C GLN A 62 -2.99 -16.27 -12.85
N ALA A 63 -1.93 -16.64 -12.13
CA ALA A 63 -1.75 -16.28 -10.73
C ALA A 63 -1.73 -14.75 -10.52
N LEU A 64 -1.10 -14.01 -11.45
CA LEU A 64 -1.15 -12.55 -11.44
C LEU A 64 -2.55 -12.00 -11.69
N PHE A 65 -3.30 -12.60 -12.63
CA PHE A 65 -4.67 -12.19 -12.92
C PHE A 65 -5.59 -12.45 -11.73
N GLU A 66 -5.51 -13.62 -11.11
CA GLU A 66 -6.25 -13.96 -9.90
C GLU A 66 -5.93 -13.00 -8.76
N LEU A 67 -4.65 -12.68 -8.55
CA LEU A 67 -4.22 -11.70 -7.54
C LEU A 67 -4.82 -10.32 -7.82
N ARG A 68 -4.89 -9.92 -9.11
CA ARG A 68 -5.48 -8.65 -9.55
C ARG A 68 -6.99 -8.64 -9.49
N ASP A 69 -7.67 -9.78 -9.48
CA ASP A 69 -9.14 -9.86 -9.40
C ASP A 69 -9.65 -9.98 -7.95
N GLN A 70 -8.74 -10.08 -6.97
CA GLN A 70 -9.12 -10.19 -5.57
C GLN A 70 -9.89 -8.95 -5.09
N PRO A 71 -11.03 -9.14 -4.39
CA PRO A 71 -11.81 -8.05 -3.84
C PRO A 71 -10.99 -7.27 -2.82
N TRP A 72 -11.10 -5.93 -2.79
CA TRP A 72 -10.35 -5.08 -1.85
C TRP A 72 -10.45 -5.55 -0.39
N ALA A 73 -11.60 -6.07 0.03
CA ALA A 73 -11.80 -6.63 1.37
C ALA A 73 -10.84 -7.79 1.70
N ALA A 74 -10.55 -8.66 0.73
CA ALA A 74 -9.69 -9.83 0.91
C ALA A 74 -8.19 -9.52 0.69
N VAL A 75 -7.85 -8.38 0.08
CA VAL A 75 -6.46 -7.99 -0.19
C VAL A 75 -5.69 -7.82 1.12
N LEU A 76 -4.68 -8.65 1.36
CA LEU A 76 -3.77 -8.52 2.50
C LEU A 76 -2.41 -8.01 2.00
N PRO A 77 -2.03 -6.74 2.25
CA PRO A 77 -0.84 -6.11 1.66
C PRO A 77 0.46 -6.90 1.82
N ARG A 78 0.67 -7.48 3.01
CA ARG A 78 1.85 -8.33 3.29
C ARG A 78 1.83 -9.63 2.48
N LYS A 79 0.67 -10.31 2.41
CA LYS A 79 0.53 -11.55 1.65
C LYS A 79 0.66 -11.27 0.15
N THR A 80 0.04 -10.20 -0.35
CA THR A 80 0.16 -9.81 -1.77
C THR A 80 1.62 -9.48 -2.14
N GLN A 81 2.37 -8.84 -1.25
CA GLN A 81 3.80 -8.59 -1.47
C GLN A 81 4.59 -9.90 -1.55
N GLN A 82 4.35 -10.83 -0.61
CA GLN A 82 5.00 -12.14 -0.61
C GLN A 82 4.67 -12.94 -1.86
N THR A 83 3.41 -12.97 -2.30
CA THR A 83 3.01 -13.67 -3.51
C THR A 83 3.65 -13.05 -4.76
N LEU A 84 3.74 -11.72 -4.85
CA LEU A 84 4.41 -11.05 -5.97
C LEU A 84 5.90 -11.39 -6.03
N HIS A 85 6.59 -11.39 -4.88
CA HIS A 85 7.99 -11.81 -4.83
C HIS A 85 8.19 -13.28 -5.19
N ALA A 86 7.32 -14.18 -4.72
CA ALA A 86 7.35 -15.59 -5.10
C ALA A 86 7.15 -15.77 -6.61
N LEU A 87 6.24 -15.02 -7.23
CA LEU A 87 6.05 -15.02 -8.69
C LEU A 87 7.28 -14.48 -9.43
N ILE A 88 7.90 -13.40 -8.94
CA ILE A 88 9.15 -12.87 -9.50
C ILE A 88 10.27 -13.91 -9.43
N ASP A 89 10.39 -14.64 -8.33
CA ASP A 89 11.43 -15.66 -8.17
C ASP A 89 11.14 -16.89 -9.04
N SER A 90 9.88 -17.29 -9.21
CA SER A 90 9.48 -18.33 -10.16
C SER A 90 9.77 -17.96 -11.63
N LEU A 91 9.71 -16.68 -11.99
CA LEU A 91 10.15 -16.22 -13.31
C LEU A 91 11.66 -16.33 -13.46
N LYS A 92 12.44 -16.05 -12.41
CA LYS A 92 13.90 -16.15 -12.47
C LYS A 92 14.37 -17.58 -12.62
N THR A 93 13.64 -18.59 -12.15
CA THR A 93 14.02 -20.00 -12.35
C THR A 93 13.88 -20.46 -13.81
N LEU A 94 13.22 -19.67 -14.67
CA LEU A 94 13.03 -20.02 -16.07
C LEU A 94 14.36 -20.00 -16.87
N PRO A 95 14.51 -20.93 -17.85
CA PRO A 95 15.64 -20.99 -18.77
C PRO A 95 15.99 -19.65 -19.43
N ASN A 96 17.30 -19.40 -19.61
CA ASN A 96 17.81 -18.11 -20.11
C ASN A 96 17.30 -17.76 -21.53
N ARG A 97 17.01 -18.77 -22.35
CA ARG A 97 16.43 -18.60 -23.70
C ARG A 97 15.08 -17.87 -23.67
N LEU A 98 14.33 -18.01 -22.57
CA LEU A 98 13.00 -17.42 -22.44
C LEU A 98 13.03 -15.98 -21.95
N ARG A 99 14.11 -15.61 -21.25
CA ARG A 99 14.28 -14.26 -20.72
C ARG A 99 14.49 -13.22 -21.81
N GLN A 100 14.80 -13.68 -23.02
CA GLN A 100 14.95 -12.86 -24.23
C GLN A 100 13.61 -12.51 -24.89
N TYR A 101 12.50 -13.14 -24.49
CA TYR A 101 11.18 -12.80 -25.03
C TYR A 101 10.62 -11.53 -24.40
N ALA A 102 10.06 -10.65 -25.23
CA ALA A 102 9.40 -9.42 -24.79
C ALA A 102 8.25 -9.68 -23.79
N SER A 103 7.59 -10.84 -23.87
CA SER A 103 6.56 -11.24 -22.92
C SER A 103 7.10 -11.45 -21.51
N TYR A 104 8.30 -12.00 -21.38
CA TYR A 104 8.98 -12.17 -20.09
C TYR A 104 9.36 -10.82 -19.49
N GLU A 105 9.96 -9.93 -20.28
CA GLU A 105 10.35 -8.59 -19.82
C GLU A 105 9.14 -7.78 -19.35
N HIS A 106 8.03 -7.82 -20.11
CA HIS A 106 6.79 -7.16 -19.74
C HIS A 106 6.18 -7.75 -18.45
N LEU A 107 6.17 -9.07 -18.28
CA LEU A 107 5.66 -9.72 -17.06
C LEU A 107 6.54 -9.34 -15.85
N LEU A 108 7.86 -9.36 -16.01
CA LEU A 108 8.77 -8.99 -14.95
C LEU A 108 8.63 -7.51 -14.56
N ALA A 109 8.50 -6.61 -15.54
CA ALA A 109 8.30 -5.18 -15.29
C ALA A 109 6.98 -4.92 -14.55
N THR A 110 5.89 -5.56 -14.99
CA THR A 110 4.58 -5.43 -14.32
C THR A 110 4.59 -5.98 -12.91
N LEU A 111 5.18 -7.16 -12.67
CA LEU A 111 5.32 -7.70 -11.30
C LEU A 111 6.17 -6.81 -10.39
N LYS A 112 7.29 -6.27 -10.90
CA LYS A 112 8.14 -5.36 -10.12
C LYS A 112 7.42 -4.06 -9.79
N GLY A 113 6.68 -3.46 -10.74
CA GLY A 113 5.88 -2.26 -10.49
C GLY A 113 4.77 -2.49 -9.47
N LEU A 114 4.09 -3.63 -9.53
CA LEU A 114 3.09 -4.02 -8.54
C LEU A 114 3.71 -4.27 -7.16
N ALA A 115 4.85 -4.93 -7.09
CA ALA A 115 5.57 -5.15 -5.83
C ALA A 115 6.04 -3.84 -5.19
N ALA A 116 6.54 -2.90 -6.00
CA ALA A 116 6.98 -1.58 -5.54
C ALA A 116 5.81 -0.72 -5.01
N SER A 117 4.64 -0.82 -5.63
CA SER A 117 3.43 -0.08 -5.23
C SER A 117 2.62 -0.76 -4.11
N THR A 118 2.91 -2.02 -3.76
CA THR A 118 2.25 -2.75 -2.67
C THR A 118 2.30 -2.06 -1.29
N PRO A 119 3.40 -1.43 -0.84
CA PRO A 119 3.39 -0.65 0.40
C PRO A 119 2.36 0.49 0.41
N LEU A 120 2.00 1.05 -0.75
CA LEU A 120 0.96 2.07 -0.84
C LEU A 120 -0.40 1.49 -0.49
N LEU A 121 -0.68 0.25 -0.92
CA LEU A 121 -1.90 -0.48 -0.55
C LEU A 121 -1.99 -0.70 0.97
N ALA A 122 -0.86 -0.91 1.64
CA ALA A 122 -0.83 -1.01 3.10
C ALA A 122 -1.23 0.32 3.76
N GLY A 123 -0.76 1.45 3.24
CA GLY A 123 -1.18 2.79 3.68
C GLY A 123 -2.67 3.04 3.50
N LEU A 124 -3.23 2.65 2.35
CA LEU A 124 -4.67 2.78 2.05
C LEU A 124 -5.56 1.92 2.95
N LYS A 125 -5.06 0.79 3.46
CA LYS A 125 -5.79 -0.08 4.39
C LYS A 125 -5.69 0.34 5.86
N SER A 126 -4.86 1.35 6.16
CA SER A 126 -4.71 1.84 7.53
C SER A 126 -5.95 2.62 7.98
N GLU A 127 -6.16 2.68 9.30
CA GLU A 127 -7.27 3.45 9.91
C GLU A 127 -7.20 4.96 9.63
N ALA A 128 -6.06 5.44 9.12
CA ALA A 128 -5.89 6.81 8.62
C ALA A 128 -6.81 7.10 7.42
N PHE A 129 -7.20 6.07 6.65
CA PHE A 129 -7.98 6.22 5.44
C PHE A 129 -9.49 6.21 5.74
N LYS A 130 -10.11 7.40 5.76
CA LYS A 130 -11.56 7.58 5.98
C LYS A 130 -12.30 7.71 4.65
N GLU A 131 -13.63 7.57 4.67
CA GLU A 131 -14.51 7.60 3.48
C GLU A 131 -14.33 8.87 2.60
N ARG A 132 -13.96 10.00 3.20
CA ARG A 132 -13.65 11.24 2.48
C ARG A 132 -12.42 11.11 1.56
N HIS A 133 -11.38 10.42 2.02
CA HIS A 133 -10.17 10.18 1.24
C HIS A 133 -10.48 9.24 0.08
N TRP A 134 -11.39 8.30 0.29
CA TRP A 134 -11.91 7.42 -0.76
C TRP A 134 -12.63 8.20 -1.86
N LYS A 135 -13.48 9.17 -1.50
CA LYS A 135 -14.17 10.05 -2.47
C LYS A 135 -13.20 10.94 -3.26
N LEU A 136 -12.16 11.47 -2.61
CA LEU A 136 -11.12 12.27 -3.28
C LEU A 136 -10.31 11.42 -4.25
N LEU A 137 -9.92 10.22 -3.82
CA LEU A 137 -9.16 9.26 -4.61
C LEU A 137 -9.97 8.78 -5.82
N GLN A 138 -11.27 8.51 -5.67
CA GLN A 138 -12.18 8.22 -6.79
C GLN A 138 -12.22 9.35 -7.82
N LYS A 139 -12.32 10.60 -7.36
CA LYS A 139 -12.36 11.77 -8.23
C LYS A 139 -11.04 11.96 -9.00
N GLN A 140 -9.91 11.70 -8.36
CA GLN A 140 -8.58 11.82 -8.98
C GLN A 140 -8.22 10.66 -9.90
N LEU A 141 -8.69 9.44 -9.61
CA LEU A 141 -8.47 8.26 -10.46
C LEU A 141 -9.49 8.14 -11.61
N HIS A 142 -10.51 9.01 -11.65
CA HIS A 142 -11.63 8.93 -12.61
C HIS A 142 -12.31 7.53 -12.63
N GLN A 143 -12.33 6.84 -11.49
CA GLN A 143 -12.89 5.49 -11.36
C GLN A 143 -14.16 5.47 -10.51
N THR A 144 -15.11 4.59 -10.87
CA THR A 144 -16.36 4.38 -10.13
C THR A 144 -16.10 3.71 -8.77
N GLN A 145 -16.98 3.96 -7.79
CA GLN A 145 -16.81 3.46 -6.41
C GLN A 145 -16.64 1.93 -6.33
N GLU A 146 -17.33 1.21 -7.22
CA GLU A 146 -17.29 -0.24 -7.33
C GLU A 146 -15.98 -0.75 -7.92
N GLY A 147 -15.37 -0.03 -8.86
CA GLY A 147 -14.06 -0.40 -9.43
C GLY A 147 -12.92 -0.22 -8.43
N VAL A 148 -12.94 0.89 -7.68
CA VAL A 148 -11.93 1.18 -6.64
C VAL A 148 -12.08 0.23 -5.45
N ARG A 149 -13.31 -0.19 -5.07
CA ARG A 149 -13.53 -1.17 -3.99
C ARG A 149 -13.44 -2.64 -4.46
N GLY A 150 -13.56 -2.88 -5.76
CA GLY A 150 -13.42 -4.18 -6.38
C GLY A 150 -11.96 -4.59 -6.41
N SER A 151 -11.11 -3.87 -7.12
CA SER A 151 -9.68 -4.16 -7.14
C SER A 151 -8.82 -2.94 -7.41
N LEU A 152 -8.01 -2.55 -6.41
CA LEU A 152 -7.04 -1.46 -6.53
C LEU A 152 -5.72 -1.89 -7.17
N LEU A 153 -5.35 -3.18 -7.11
CA LEU A 153 -4.05 -3.66 -7.62
C LEU A 153 -3.79 -3.29 -9.09
N PRO A 154 -4.76 -3.42 -10.02
CA PRO A 154 -4.63 -2.94 -11.39
C PRO A 154 -4.27 -1.45 -11.52
N SER A 155 -4.80 -0.63 -10.62
CA SER A 155 -4.69 0.83 -10.70
C SER A 155 -3.39 1.37 -10.12
N THR A 156 -2.69 0.60 -9.28
CA THR A 156 -1.42 1.02 -8.64
C THR A 156 -0.20 0.84 -9.52
N GLY A 157 -0.31 0.12 -10.65
CA GLY A 157 0.82 -0.13 -11.54
C GLY A 157 1.17 1.01 -12.50
N HIS A 158 0.37 2.08 -12.56
CA HIS A 158 0.64 3.24 -13.42
C HIS A 158 1.37 4.34 -12.64
N PRO A 159 2.48 4.91 -13.14
CA PRO A 159 3.32 5.86 -12.39
C PRO A 159 2.57 7.12 -11.97
N THR A 160 1.61 7.58 -12.78
CA THR A 160 0.77 8.75 -12.44
C THR A 160 -0.20 8.46 -11.30
N ASN A 161 -0.67 7.22 -11.18
CA ASN A 161 -1.55 6.83 -10.09
C ASN A 161 -0.74 6.62 -8.81
N GLU A 162 0.47 6.09 -8.93
CA GLU A 162 1.40 5.91 -7.82
C GLU A 162 1.67 7.23 -7.08
N SER A 163 1.93 8.32 -7.81
CA SER A 163 2.16 9.64 -7.20
C SER A 163 0.93 10.21 -6.48
N ILE A 164 -0.27 9.98 -7.02
CA ILE A 164 -1.54 10.33 -6.37
C ILE A 164 -1.71 9.54 -5.07
N LEU A 165 -1.48 8.23 -5.12
CA LEU A 165 -1.58 7.35 -3.94
C LEU A 165 -0.56 7.68 -2.87
N LEU A 166 0.68 7.98 -3.26
CA LEU A 166 1.74 8.45 -2.37
C LEU A 166 1.35 9.75 -1.66
N THR A 167 0.87 10.73 -2.42
CA THR A 167 0.45 12.04 -1.88
C THR A 167 -0.73 11.87 -0.92
N MET A 168 -1.73 11.07 -1.31
CA MET A 168 -2.89 10.79 -0.45
C MET A 168 -2.47 10.07 0.83
N ASN A 169 -1.62 9.04 0.73
CA ASN A 169 -1.13 8.33 1.91
C ASN A 169 -0.40 9.29 2.86
N HIS A 170 0.48 10.15 2.34
CA HIS A 170 1.18 11.17 3.12
C HIS A 170 0.21 12.13 3.84
N VAL A 171 -0.82 12.62 3.15
CA VAL A 171 -1.86 13.46 3.76
C VAL A 171 -2.61 12.72 4.86
N THR A 172 -3.05 11.49 4.61
CA THR A 172 -3.82 10.71 5.59
C THR A 172 -3.02 10.38 6.85
N GLN A 173 -1.74 10.03 6.70
CA GLN A 173 -0.84 9.77 7.82
C GLN A 173 -0.59 11.05 8.63
N GLY A 174 -0.39 12.18 7.95
CA GLY A 174 -0.29 13.48 8.59
C GLY A 174 -1.53 13.84 9.40
N GLU A 175 -2.73 13.67 8.82
CA GLU A 175 -4.00 13.91 9.53
C GLU A 175 -4.19 13.00 10.74
N MET A 176 -3.88 11.70 10.61
CA MET A 176 -3.98 10.75 11.71
C MET A 176 -3.04 11.11 12.86
N GLY A 177 -1.80 11.51 12.54
CA GLY A 177 -0.84 11.96 13.56
C GLY A 177 -1.34 13.15 14.36
N LEU A 178 -1.97 14.12 13.68
CA LEU A 178 -2.62 15.27 14.34
C LEU A 178 -3.80 14.84 15.21
N GLU A 179 -4.64 13.94 14.72
CA GLU A 179 -5.80 13.44 15.46
C GLU A 179 -5.38 12.66 16.72
N GLN A 180 -4.37 11.80 16.62
CA GLN A 180 -3.83 11.06 17.75
C GLN A 180 -3.16 12.00 18.78
N PHE A 181 -2.40 12.99 18.30
CA PHE A 181 -1.78 13.99 19.18
C PHE A 181 -2.83 14.78 19.98
N LEU A 182 -3.92 15.21 19.34
CA LEU A 182 -4.98 15.94 20.00
C LEU A 182 -5.79 15.08 20.97
N ARG A 183 -6.08 13.83 20.61
CA ARG A 183 -6.71 12.87 21.54
C ARG A 183 -5.82 12.64 22.76
N HIS A 184 -4.53 12.41 22.56
CA HIS A 184 -3.60 12.22 23.66
C HIS A 184 -3.54 13.43 24.59
N MET A 185 -3.45 14.65 24.06
CA MET A 185 -3.52 15.86 24.89
C MET A 185 -4.84 15.94 25.64
N GLN A 186 -5.97 15.67 24.98
CA GLN A 186 -7.28 15.69 25.64
C GLN A 186 -7.33 14.70 26.80
N ASP A 187 -6.87 13.47 26.61
CA ASP A 187 -6.81 12.43 27.64
C ASP A 187 -5.92 12.87 28.81
N GLU A 188 -4.73 13.42 28.53
CA GLU A 188 -3.82 13.93 29.56
C GLU A 188 -4.45 15.05 30.39
N TRP A 189 -5.17 15.98 29.78
CA TRP A 189 -5.86 17.06 30.49
C TRP A 189 -7.12 16.59 31.22
N GLN A 190 -7.79 15.53 30.76
CA GLN A 190 -8.91 14.91 31.47
C GLN A 190 -8.46 14.16 32.73
N ASP A 191 -7.29 13.52 32.66
CA ASP A 191 -6.70 12.79 33.78
C ASP A 191 -5.95 13.68 34.78
N CYS A 192 -5.69 14.95 34.42
CA CYS A 192 -5.04 15.92 35.30
C CYS A 192 -5.90 16.26 36.53
N ARG A 193 -5.63 15.59 37.65
CA ARG A 193 -6.20 15.94 38.95
C ARG A 193 -5.29 16.91 39.70
N LEU A 194 -5.86 18.03 40.16
CA LEU A 194 -5.13 19.03 40.94
C LEU A 194 -4.85 18.51 42.36
N GLU A 195 -3.57 18.36 42.71
CA GLU A 195 -3.16 18.02 44.07
C GLU A 195 -3.29 19.24 44.98
N LEU A 196 -4.21 19.17 45.94
CA LEU A 196 -4.51 20.23 46.90
C LEU A 196 -3.88 19.88 48.26
N VAL A 197 -3.00 20.74 48.75
CA VAL A 197 -2.40 20.67 50.09
C VAL A 197 -3.07 21.69 51.00
N VAL A 198 -3.60 21.24 52.13
CA VAL A 198 -4.18 22.14 53.13
C VAL A 198 -3.05 22.92 53.81
N TYR A 199 -3.07 24.24 53.72
CA TYR A 199 -2.14 25.12 54.41
C TYR A 199 -2.85 25.83 55.58
N GLN A 200 -2.28 25.66 56.78
CA GLN A 200 -2.73 26.29 58.03
C GLN A 200 -4.25 26.20 58.31
N ASN A 201 -4.91 25.10 57.92
CA ASN A 201 -6.35 24.86 58.13
C ASN A 201 -7.31 25.93 57.56
N LYS A 202 -6.82 26.83 56.69
CA LYS A 202 -7.62 27.93 56.14
C LYS A 202 -7.76 27.88 54.62
N CYS A 203 -6.74 27.41 53.89
CA CYS A 203 -6.78 27.37 52.42
C CYS A 203 -6.18 26.07 51.87
N ARG A 204 -6.70 25.60 50.73
CA ARG A 204 -6.12 24.51 49.95
C ARG A 204 -5.20 25.09 48.88
N LEU A 205 -3.89 24.92 49.03
CA LEU A 205 -2.89 25.31 48.03
C LEU A 205 -2.68 24.18 47.03
N VAL A 206 -2.74 24.49 45.74
CA VAL A 206 -2.36 23.52 44.70
C VAL A 206 -0.85 23.31 44.74
N LYS A 207 -0.43 22.05 44.87
CA LYS A 207 0.98 21.63 44.83
C LYS A 207 1.38 21.35 43.37
N GLY A 208 2.62 21.67 43.01
CA GLY A 208 3.16 21.32 41.68
C GLY A 208 2.74 22.24 40.53
N TRP A 209 2.39 23.50 40.83
CA TRP A 209 2.06 24.52 39.81
C TRP A 209 3.10 24.63 38.69
N ASP A 210 4.39 24.57 39.01
CA ASP A 210 5.46 24.71 38.01
C ASP A 210 5.43 23.58 36.98
N ASN A 211 5.12 22.35 37.40
CA ASN A 211 5.01 21.20 36.49
C ASN A 211 3.79 21.34 35.57
N LEU A 212 2.65 21.80 36.10
CA LEU A 212 1.45 22.06 35.30
C LEU A 212 1.70 23.16 34.25
N PHE A 213 2.33 24.26 34.63
CA PHE A 213 2.67 25.34 33.70
C PHE A 213 3.72 24.95 32.67
N THR A 214 4.68 24.10 33.04
CA THR A 214 5.70 23.60 32.10
C THR A 214 5.04 22.72 31.03
N LYS A 215 4.21 21.75 31.46
CA LYS A 215 3.41 20.93 30.53
C LYS A 215 2.51 21.78 29.64
N LEU A 216 1.83 22.77 30.20
CA LEU A 216 0.98 23.68 29.44
C LEU A 216 1.74 24.45 28.37
N LYS A 217 2.92 24.97 28.70
CA LYS A 217 3.78 25.67 27.73
C LYS A 217 4.27 24.74 26.62
N GLU A 218 4.61 23.50 26.96
CA GLU A 218 4.99 22.48 25.98
C GLU A 218 3.85 22.17 25.02
N HIS A 219 2.64 21.89 25.53
CA HIS A 219 1.47 21.64 24.69
C HIS A 219 1.09 22.87 23.84
N LEU A 220 1.22 24.09 24.38
CA LEU A 220 0.96 25.32 23.63
C LEU A 220 1.97 25.52 22.50
N ASN A 221 3.25 25.23 22.72
CA ASN A 221 4.28 25.27 21.68
C ASN A 221 4.03 24.20 20.60
N SER A 222 3.64 23.00 21.01
CA SER A 222 3.27 21.91 20.09
C SER A 222 2.02 22.25 19.26
N LEU A 223 0.99 22.84 19.86
CA LEU A 223 -0.20 23.36 19.16
C LEU A 223 0.17 24.49 18.19
N HIS A 224 1.11 25.36 18.57
CA HIS A 224 1.61 26.40 17.67
C HIS A 224 2.33 25.80 16.47
N GLY A 225 3.21 24.81 16.69
CA GLY A 225 3.87 24.06 15.61
C GLY A 225 2.87 23.34 14.71
N MET A 226 1.82 22.79 15.31
CA MET A 226 0.72 22.11 14.61
C MET A 226 -0.02 23.03 13.64
N ARG A 227 -0.26 24.30 14.04
CA ARG A 227 -0.95 25.29 13.22
C ARG A 227 -0.22 25.63 11.91
N HIS A 228 1.10 25.49 11.89
CA HIS A 228 1.92 25.70 10.69
C HIS A 228 1.98 24.47 9.78
N SER A 229 1.48 23.32 10.24
CA SER A 229 1.43 22.09 9.44
C SER A 229 0.39 22.20 8.32
N PRO A 230 0.72 21.80 7.07
CA PRO A 230 -0.20 21.89 5.94
C PRO A 230 -1.48 21.04 6.13
N PHE A 231 -1.41 19.98 6.94
CA PHE A 231 -2.55 19.09 7.23
C PHE A 231 -3.56 19.70 8.21
N TYR A 232 -3.17 20.73 8.96
CA TYR A 232 -4.02 21.38 9.96
C TYR A 232 -5.21 22.12 9.34
N ARG A 233 -5.06 22.66 8.12
CA ARG A 233 -6.15 23.37 7.41
C ARG A 233 -7.29 22.44 7.01
N VAL A 234 -6.95 21.25 6.52
CA VAL A 234 -7.93 20.22 6.13
C VAL A 234 -8.59 19.64 7.38
N TRP A 235 -7.81 19.42 8.44
CA TRP A 235 -8.30 18.98 9.74
C TRP A 235 -9.28 20.00 10.38
N THR A 236 -8.92 21.28 10.44
CA THR A 236 -9.79 22.33 11.02
C THR A 236 -11.07 22.58 10.23
N GLN A 237 -11.07 22.44 8.90
CA GLN A 237 -12.31 22.52 8.12
C GLN A 237 -13.28 21.37 8.41
N LEU A 238 -12.78 20.22 8.87
CA LEU A 238 -13.58 19.01 9.09
C LEU A 238 -14.02 18.83 10.54
N TYR A 239 -13.20 19.23 11.52
CA TYR A 239 -13.50 19.18 12.95
C TYR A 239 -13.91 20.55 13.54
N GLY A 240 -14.10 21.54 12.66
CA GLY A 240 -14.21 22.99 12.91
C GLY A 240 -15.36 23.52 13.76
N ALA A 241 -15.76 22.81 14.82
CA ALA A 241 -16.62 23.38 15.86
C ALA A 241 -16.45 22.71 17.25
N HIS A 242 -15.86 21.50 17.33
CA HIS A 242 -15.95 20.70 18.57
C HIS A 242 -14.67 20.63 19.40
N ILE A 243 -13.51 20.93 18.83
CA ILE A 243 -12.26 21.09 19.59
C ILE A 243 -11.97 22.58 19.63
N ASP A 244 -12.86 23.27 20.33
CA ASP A 244 -12.61 24.61 20.79
C ASP A 244 -11.37 24.49 21.69
N ILE A 245 -10.21 24.95 21.24
CA ILE A 245 -8.99 25.08 22.07
C ILE A 245 -9.21 26.26 23.06
N THR A 246 -10.25 27.04 22.82
CA THR A 246 -10.76 28.18 23.56
C THR A 246 -10.96 27.91 25.06
N PRO A 247 -11.49 26.77 25.54
CA PRO A 247 -11.59 26.43 26.96
C PRO A 247 -10.21 26.18 27.60
N ILE A 248 -9.27 25.57 26.87
CA ILE A 248 -7.89 25.38 27.36
C ILE A 248 -7.18 26.74 27.42
N LEU A 249 -7.31 27.56 26.37
CA LEU A 249 -6.83 28.95 26.33
C LEU A 249 -7.49 29.83 27.40
N LEU A 250 -8.78 29.65 27.69
CA LEU A 250 -9.53 30.33 28.74
C LEU A 250 -9.05 29.90 30.12
N LEU A 251 -8.84 28.59 30.35
CA LEU A 251 -8.18 28.06 31.54
C LEU A 251 -6.78 28.66 31.70
N VAL A 252 -6.01 28.79 30.62
CA VAL A 252 -4.68 29.45 30.64
C VAL A 252 -4.81 30.93 30.98
N THR A 253 -5.76 31.66 30.40
CA THR A 253 -5.95 33.10 30.68
C THR A 253 -6.52 33.36 32.06
N ASP A 254 -7.34 32.47 32.61
CA ASP A 254 -7.89 32.59 33.97
C ASP A 254 -6.82 32.23 35.00
N ILE A 255 -6.02 31.19 34.75
CA ILE A 255 -4.89 30.80 35.61
C ILE A 255 -3.74 31.82 35.53
N CYS A 256 -3.38 32.31 34.34
CA CYS A 256 -2.34 33.33 34.15
C CYS A 256 -2.82 34.75 34.49
N GLY A 257 -4.10 35.04 34.31
CA GLY A 257 -4.77 36.27 34.73
C GLY A 257 -4.89 36.36 36.24
N GLY A 258 -5.10 35.21 36.90
CA GLY A 258 -4.92 35.02 38.34
C GLY A 258 -3.55 35.49 38.80
N ARG A 259 -2.47 35.25 38.03
CA ARG A 259 -1.12 35.78 38.34
C ARG A 259 -0.99 37.30 38.20
N ARG A 260 -1.72 37.94 37.27
CA ARG A 260 -1.70 39.40 37.10
C ARG A 260 -2.41 40.13 38.26
N ASN A 261 -3.40 39.50 38.89
CA ASN A 261 -4.04 40.00 40.11
C ASN A 261 -3.38 39.49 41.41
N MET A 262 -2.82 38.27 41.44
CA MET A 262 -2.14 37.70 42.61
C MET A 262 -0.76 38.33 42.90
N GLY A 263 -0.17 39.03 41.91
CA GLY A 263 0.97 39.92 42.16
C GLY A 263 0.61 41.20 42.95
N ARG A 264 -0.68 41.48 43.17
CA ARG A 264 -1.14 42.62 44.00
C ARG A 264 -2.14 42.28 45.09
N LYS A 265 -2.79 41.11 45.08
CA LYS A 265 -3.62 40.65 46.19
C LYS A 265 -3.52 39.14 46.37
N VAL A 266 -2.97 38.78 47.53
CA VAL A 266 -3.17 37.49 48.18
C VAL A 266 -4.64 37.45 48.61
N ASP A 267 -5.55 37.15 47.69
CA ASP A 267 -6.94 36.89 48.05
C ASP A 267 -7.10 35.37 48.20
N CYS A 268 -7.35 34.99 49.45
CA CYS A 268 -7.76 33.68 49.88
C CYS A 268 -8.96 33.21 49.06
N ILE A 269 -8.89 32.00 48.52
CA ILE A 269 -10.06 31.29 48.01
C ILE A 269 -10.74 30.65 49.23
N GLU A 270 -11.90 31.17 49.61
CA GLU A 270 -12.87 30.50 50.50
C GLU A 270 -13.55 29.33 49.78
#